data_AF-A0A7S2IS04-F1
#
_entry.id   AF-A0A7S2IS04-F1
#
_cell.length_a   1.000
_cell.length_b   1.000
_cell.length_c   1.000
_cell.angle_alpha   90.00
_cell.angle_beta   90.00
_cell.angle_gamma   90.00
#
_symmetry.space_group_name_H-M   'P 1'
#
loop_
_entity.id
_entity.type
_entity.pdbx_description
1 polymer ?
#
loop_
_entity_poly.entity_id
_entity_poly.type
_entity_poly.pdbx_seq_one_letter_code
_entity_poly.pdbx_strand_id
1 'polypeptide(L)'
;AVLPLATVTVREARQFSLPYVFEVISPQLTVTLQAESQAEMAMWIEVIQNATASSLGVAVRTTRLNSNSLVGTPWGQIRQTAGNECCSDCGAQNPSWASINLGAVVCLACAGVHRQMGVHISKVRSLELDTKEWSVPLIRLMATLGNSALNDIWLASLKESPLLGASATSSQREAHILRKYDGREFLSNDAAPQPPAMHVAALFDDVALLAASLAHRLDVDMAAPSEASSDISECRWTAEAASSHAGRTPLHIAAASGSETSLELLLQNL
;
A
#
# COMPACT_ATOMS: atom_id res chain seq x y z
N ALA A 1 10.66 0.79 -22.55
CA ALA A 1 10.74 -0.68 -22.55
C ALA A 1 10.72 -1.14 -21.10
N VAL A 2 9.89 -2.13 -20.75
CA VAL A 2 9.80 -2.63 -19.36
C VAL A 2 10.85 -3.73 -19.17
N LEU A 3 11.74 -3.56 -18.19
CA LEU A 3 12.78 -4.53 -17.87
C LEU A 3 12.28 -5.51 -16.80
N PRO A 4 12.33 -6.84 -17.02
CA PRO A 4 11.94 -7.81 -16.01
C PRO A 4 12.96 -7.80 -14.84
N LEU A 5 12.55 -7.29 -13.67
CA LEU A 5 13.42 -7.14 -12.49
C LEU A 5 14.12 -8.44 -12.04
N ALA A 6 13.51 -9.60 -12.31
CA ALA A 6 14.03 -10.93 -11.94
C ALA A 6 15.31 -11.34 -12.68
N THR A 7 15.65 -10.69 -13.79
CA THR A 7 16.85 -11.02 -14.61
C THR A 7 17.84 -9.86 -14.69
N VAL A 8 17.60 -8.81 -13.91
CA VAL A 8 18.42 -7.61 -13.88
C VAL A 8 19.59 -7.83 -12.91
N THR A 9 20.78 -7.39 -13.31
CA THR A 9 21.94 -7.26 -12.43
C THR A 9 22.40 -5.82 -12.49
N VAL A 10 22.84 -5.28 -11.34
CA VAL A 10 23.32 -3.91 -11.26
C VAL A 10 24.73 -3.89 -10.66
N ARG A 11 25.61 -3.08 -11.24
CA ARG A 11 27.01 -2.96 -10.81
C ARG A 11 27.57 -1.57 -11.06
N GLU A 12 28.61 -1.21 -10.32
CA GLU A 12 29.40 -0.01 -10.59
C GLU A 12 30.16 -0.14 -11.92
N ALA A 13 30.10 0.89 -12.75
CA ALA A 13 30.62 0.87 -14.10
C ALA A 13 32.03 1.50 -14.16
N ARG A 14 32.99 0.82 -13.53
CA ARG A 14 34.40 1.28 -13.37
C ARG A 14 35.18 1.48 -14.67
N GLN A 15 34.58 1.08 -15.79
CA GLN A 15 35.14 1.19 -17.14
C GLN A 15 34.90 2.56 -17.80
N PHE A 16 33.99 3.38 -17.25
CA PHE A 16 33.76 4.74 -17.73
C PHE A 16 34.61 5.74 -16.95
N SER A 17 35.10 6.77 -17.64
CA SER A 17 35.86 7.88 -17.05
C SER A 17 34.97 8.92 -16.33
N LEU A 18 33.66 8.68 -16.27
CA LEU A 18 32.69 9.55 -15.62
C LEU A 18 32.49 9.15 -14.15
N PRO A 19 32.35 10.13 -13.23
CA PRO A 19 32.11 9.85 -11.82
C PRO A 19 30.68 9.32 -11.58
N TYR A 20 30.54 8.42 -10.61
CA TYR A 20 29.25 7.92 -10.07
C TYR A 20 28.37 7.20 -11.11
N VAL A 21 29.00 6.42 -11.98
CA VAL A 21 28.31 5.68 -13.05
C VAL A 21 28.11 4.23 -12.68
N PHE A 22 26.89 3.73 -12.92
CA PHE A 22 26.51 2.34 -12.72
C PHE A 22 25.75 1.79 -13.92
N GLU A 23 25.76 0.47 -14.07
CA GLU A 23 25.10 -0.24 -15.16
C GLU A 23 23.98 -1.12 -14.62
N VAL A 24 22.84 -1.07 -15.30
CA VAL A 24 21.71 -1.98 -15.12
C VAL A 24 21.68 -2.92 -16.33
N ILE A 25 21.99 -4.18 -16.10
CA ILE A 25 22.21 -5.21 -17.13
C ILE A 25 21.05 -6.19 -17.08
N SER A 26 20.36 -6.33 -18.20
CA SER A 26 19.36 -7.38 -18.46
C SER A 26 19.72 -8.13 -19.74
N PRO A 27 19.13 -9.31 -20.02
CA PRO A 27 19.41 -10.06 -21.24
C PRO A 27 19.04 -9.33 -22.53
N GLN A 28 18.16 -8.34 -22.47
CA GLN A 28 17.65 -7.60 -23.63
C GLN A 28 18.23 -6.18 -23.73
N LEU A 29 18.77 -5.64 -22.64
CA LEU A 29 19.22 -4.26 -22.58
C LEU A 29 20.22 -4.06 -21.45
N THR A 30 21.32 -3.36 -21.75
CA THR A 30 22.20 -2.76 -20.76
C THR A 30 22.03 -1.25 -20.80
N VAL A 31 21.72 -0.63 -19.66
CA VAL A 31 21.60 0.81 -19.53
C VAL A 31 22.69 1.31 -18.59
N THR A 32 23.36 2.39 -18.98
CA THR A 32 24.34 3.10 -18.15
C THR A 32 23.69 4.35 -17.58
N LEU A 33 23.76 4.53 -16.27
CA LEU A 33 23.15 5.64 -15.53
C LEU A 33 24.23 6.33 -14.69
N GLN A 34 24.06 7.63 -14.48
CA GLN A 34 24.96 8.46 -13.67
C GLN A 34 24.17 9.11 -12.54
N ALA A 35 24.67 8.97 -11.31
CA ALA A 35 24.11 9.62 -10.13
C ALA A 35 24.81 10.97 -9.84
N GLU A 36 24.19 11.80 -9.01
CA GLU A 36 24.72 13.11 -8.61
C GLU A 36 25.81 12.98 -7.54
N SER A 37 25.87 11.84 -6.83
CA SER A 37 26.88 11.57 -5.80
C SER A 37 27.21 10.08 -5.62
N GLN A 38 28.33 9.80 -4.95
CA GLN A 38 28.72 8.45 -4.56
C GLN A 38 27.68 7.76 -3.65
N ALA A 39 27.09 8.53 -2.72
CA ALA A 39 26.08 8.01 -1.78
C ALA A 39 24.78 7.64 -2.52
N GLU A 40 24.37 8.47 -3.47
CA GLU A 40 23.20 8.22 -4.29
C GLU A 40 23.41 7.01 -5.23
N MET A 41 24.58 6.89 -5.87
CA MET A 41 24.92 5.71 -6.66
C MET A 41 24.87 4.43 -5.82
N ALA A 42 25.46 4.44 -4.62
CA ALA A 42 25.44 3.28 -3.73
C ALA A 42 24.01 2.89 -3.33
N MET A 43 23.16 3.89 -3.05
CA MET A 43 21.75 3.69 -2.74
C MET A 43 20.99 3.07 -3.92
N TRP A 44 21.15 3.60 -5.14
CA TRP A 44 20.51 3.06 -6.33
C TRP A 44 20.90 1.61 -6.61
N ILE A 45 22.19 1.28 -6.46
CA ILE A 45 22.69 -0.08 -6.60
C ILE A 45 22.05 -1.01 -5.56
N GLU A 46 22.03 -0.60 -4.28
CA GLU A 46 21.45 -1.38 -3.19
C GLU A 46 19.95 -1.63 -3.39
N VAL A 47 19.18 -0.60 -3.74
CA VAL A 47 17.73 -0.69 -3.99
C VAL A 47 17.43 -1.67 -5.11
N ILE A 48 18.16 -1.59 -6.22
CA ILE A 48 17.95 -2.48 -7.38
C ILE A 48 18.38 -3.91 -7.02
N GLN A 49 19.49 -4.11 -6.30
CA GLN A 49 19.92 -5.44 -5.84
C GLN A 49 18.89 -6.07 -4.90
N ASN A 50 18.35 -5.31 -3.96
CA ASN A 50 17.32 -5.77 -3.03
C ASN A 50 16.00 -6.07 -3.76
N ALA A 51 15.59 -5.23 -4.71
CA ALA A 51 14.41 -5.48 -5.54
C ALA A 51 14.55 -6.75 -6.40
N THR A 52 15.73 -6.97 -6.99
CA THR A 52 16.05 -8.20 -7.73
C THR A 52 16.06 -9.42 -6.80
N ALA A 53 16.73 -9.34 -5.64
CA ALA A 53 16.79 -10.44 -4.67
C ALA A 53 15.39 -10.81 -4.16
N SER A 54 14.55 -9.81 -3.85
CA SER A 54 13.15 -9.99 -3.49
C SER A 54 12.34 -10.59 -4.64
N SER A 55 12.57 -10.18 -5.88
CA SER A 55 11.90 -10.77 -7.06
C SER A 55 12.29 -12.23 -7.31
N LEU A 56 13.55 -12.62 -7.11
CA LEU A 56 13.98 -14.03 -7.17
C LEU A 56 13.44 -14.83 -5.97
N GLY A 57 13.40 -14.22 -4.78
CA GLY A 57 12.75 -14.79 -3.60
C GLY A 57 11.26 -15.03 -3.81
N VAL A 58 10.57 -14.13 -4.51
CA VAL A 58 9.17 -14.29 -4.94
C VAL A 58 9.02 -15.40 -5.98
N ALA A 59 9.92 -15.53 -6.96
CA ALA A 59 9.87 -16.62 -7.96
C ALA A 59 10.11 -18.02 -7.34
N VAL A 60 10.90 -18.11 -6.27
CA VAL A 60 11.12 -19.36 -5.51
C VAL A 60 10.02 -19.59 -4.47
N ARG A 61 9.43 -18.53 -3.90
CA ARG A 61 8.26 -18.62 -3.00
C ARG A 61 6.97 -18.94 -3.74
N THR A 62 6.77 -18.47 -4.97
CA THR A 62 5.61 -18.86 -5.80
C THR A 62 5.65 -20.33 -6.20
N THR A 63 6.83 -20.95 -6.27
CA THR A 63 6.98 -22.40 -6.50
C THR A 63 6.96 -23.24 -5.22
N ARG A 64 7.15 -22.63 -4.03
CA ARG A 64 7.15 -23.33 -2.72
C ARG A 64 6.00 -22.97 -1.76
N LEU A 65 5.13 -22.04 -2.11
CA LEU A 65 3.82 -21.91 -1.47
C LEU A 65 2.95 -23.07 -1.96
N ASN A 66 3.07 -24.18 -1.24
CA ASN A 66 2.17 -25.33 -1.16
C ASN A 66 0.99 -25.26 -2.14
N SER A 67 1.16 -25.89 -3.31
CA SER A 67 0.16 -26.10 -4.36
C SER A 67 -1.10 -26.85 -3.89
N ASN A 68 -1.21 -27.17 -2.60
CA ASN A 68 -2.33 -27.89 -1.99
C ASN A 68 -3.24 -27.03 -1.09
N SER A 69 -3.12 -25.69 -1.09
CA SER A 69 -4.06 -24.82 -0.34
C SER A 69 -4.67 -23.65 -1.13
N LEU A 70 -4.33 -23.49 -2.40
CA LEU A 70 -5.01 -22.55 -3.32
C LEU A 70 -6.13 -23.24 -4.12
N VAL A 71 -6.92 -24.09 -3.45
CA VAL A 71 -8.18 -24.62 -4.01
C VAL A 71 -9.23 -23.50 -3.90
N GLY A 72 -9.06 -22.45 -4.70
CA GLY A 72 -9.92 -21.26 -4.69
C GLY A 72 -9.43 -20.19 -5.64
N THR A 73 -10.34 -19.37 -6.16
CA THR A 73 -10.01 -18.20 -6.97
C THR A 73 -9.06 -17.26 -6.21
N PRO A 74 -8.16 -16.50 -6.88
CA PRO A 74 -7.19 -15.62 -6.20
C PRO A 74 -7.82 -14.66 -5.17
N TRP A 75 -9.01 -14.14 -5.44
CA TRP A 75 -9.79 -13.28 -4.54
C TRP A 75 -10.52 -14.03 -3.41
N GLY A 76 -10.39 -15.35 -3.32
CA GLY A 76 -10.97 -16.17 -2.25
C GLY A 76 -10.42 -15.78 -0.88
N GLN A 77 -9.13 -15.44 -0.80
CA GLN A 77 -8.48 -14.96 0.42
C GLN A 77 -9.03 -13.58 0.84
N ILE A 78 -9.24 -12.68 -0.12
CA ILE A 78 -9.83 -11.36 0.12
C ILE A 78 -11.23 -11.51 0.75
N ARG A 79 -12.06 -12.41 0.22
CA ARG A 79 -13.42 -12.63 0.74
C ARG A 79 -13.48 -13.21 2.15
N GLN A 80 -12.45 -13.94 2.57
CA GLN A 80 -12.38 -14.57 3.88
C GLN A 80 -11.83 -13.62 4.96
N THR A 81 -11.39 -12.42 4.58
CA THR A 81 -10.87 -11.43 5.51
C THR A 81 -12.01 -10.74 6.26
N ALA A 82 -11.78 -10.41 7.54
CA ALA A 82 -12.81 -9.87 8.43
C ALA A 82 -13.55 -8.65 7.83
N GLY A 83 -14.87 -8.74 7.75
CA GLY A 83 -15.77 -7.71 7.23
C GLY A 83 -15.95 -7.74 5.71
N ASN A 84 -15.13 -8.45 4.95
CA ASN A 84 -15.24 -8.50 3.48
C ASN A 84 -16.43 -9.34 2.99
N GLU A 85 -17.12 -10.06 3.88
CA GLU A 85 -18.41 -10.70 3.60
C GLU A 85 -19.53 -9.70 3.32
N CYS A 86 -19.35 -8.44 3.73
CA CYS A 86 -20.31 -7.35 3.58
C CYS A 86 -19.64 -6.12 2.95
N CYS A 87 -20.39 -5.37 2.16
CA CYS A 87 -19.93 -4.13 1.56
C CYS A 87 -19.56 -3.10 2.63
N SER A 88 -18.38 -2.48 2.50
CA SER A 88 -17.83 -1.49 3.45
C SER A 88 -18.77 -0.31 3.75
N ASP A 89 -19.63 0.10 2.81
CA ASP A 89 -20.43 1.34 2.96
C ASP A 89 -21.92 1.10 3.26
N CYS A 90 -22.47 -0.04 2.81
CA CYS A 90 -23.91 -0.31 2.93
C CYS A 90 -24.25 -1.65 3.58
N GLY A 91 -23.25 -2.51 3.84
CA GLY A 91 -23.48 -3.83 4.44
C GLY A 91 -24.14 -4.86 3.52
N ALA A 92 -24.30 -4.58 2.22
CA ALA A 92 -24.77 -5.58 1.25
C ALA A 92 -23.83 -6.78 1.20
N GLN A 93 -24.37 -8.00 1.26
CA GLN A 93 -23.58 -9.24 1.31
C GLN A 93 -22.83 -9.51 -0.01
N ASN A 94 -21.75 -10.27 0.10
CA ASN A 94 -20.95 -10.79 -1.00
C ASN A 94 -20.52 -9.70 -2.02
N PRO A 95 -19.88 -8.61 -1.56
CA PRO A 95 -19.38 -7.59 -2.47
C PRO A 95 -18.33 -8.17 -3.45
N SER A 96 -18.36 -7.71 -4.70
CA SER A 96 -17.51 -8.22 -5.80
C SER A 96 -16.59 -7.18 -6.43
N TRP A 97 -16.51 -5.99 -5.83
CA TRP A 97 -15.67 -4.88 -6.26
C TRP A 97 -14.80 -4.41 -5.11
N ALA A 98 -13.70 -3.73 -5.42
CA ALA A 98 -12.79 -3.19 -4.44
C ALA A 98 -12.29 -1.79 -4.83
N SER A 99 -12.03 -0.97 -3.84
CA SER A 99 -11.21 0.24 -3.95
C SER A 99 -9.80 -0.10 -3.48
N ILE A 100 -8.88 -0.32 -4.43
CA ILE A 100 -7.57 -0.93 -4.13
C ILE A 100 -6.62 0.00 -3.37
N ASN A 101 -6.75 1.31 -3.54
CA ASN A 101 -5.95 2.30 -2.80
C ASN A 101 -6.50 2.57 -1.39
N LEU A 102 -7.80 2.31 -1.16
CA LEU A 102 -8.42 2.45 0.16
C LEU A 102 -8.39 1.15 0.95
N GLY A 103 -8.25 -0.01 0.28
CA GLY A 103 -8.36 -1.32 0.92
C GLY A 103 -9.80 -1.77 1.18
N ALA A 104 -10.79 -1.18 0.48
CA ALA A 104 -12.22 -1.43 0.70
C ALA A 104 -12.79 -2.46 -0.27
N VAL A 105 -13.64 -3.37 0.20
CA VAL A 105 -14.46 -4.27 -0.64
C VAL A 105 -15.91 -3.80 -0.62
N VAL A 106 -16.47 -3.51 -1.79
CA VAL A 106 -17.76 -2.83 -1.96
C VAL A 106 -18.66 -3.54 -2.97
N CYS A 107 -19.98 -3.37 -2.83
CA CYS A 107 -20.93 -3.90 -3.78
C CYS A 107 -20.92 -3.07 -5.08
N LEU A 108 -21.51 -3.61 -6.15
CA LEU A 108 -21.58 -2.93 -7.46
C LEU A 108 -22.17 -1.52 -7.38
N ALA A 109 -23.22 -1.32 -6.58
CA ALA A 109 -23.88 -0.02 -6.43
C ALA A 109 -22.96 1.02 -5.77
N CYS A 110 -22.27 0.66 -4.67
CA CYS A 110 -21.29 1.54 -4.04
C CYS A 110 -20.06 1.78 -4.91
N ALA A 111 -19.60 0.75 -5.64
CA ALA A 111 -18.52 0.89 -6.61
C ALA A 111 -18.84 1.95 -7.68
N GLY A 112 -20.11 2.09 -8.06
CA GLY A 112 -20.58 3.17 -8.95
C GLY A 112 -20.31 4.58 -8.39
N VAL A 113 -20.59 4.79 -7.11
CA VAL A 113 -20.31 6.07 -6.42
C VAL A 113 -18.81 6.30 -6.26
N HIS A 114 -18.05 5.26 -5.89
CA HIS A 114 -16.59 5.35 -5.81
C HIS A 114 -15.94 5.81 -7.13
N ARG A 115 -16.47 5.36 -8.29
CA ARG A 115 -16.03 5.83 -9.61
C ARG A 115 -16.31 7.31 -9.84
N GLN A 116 -17.41 7.84 -9.31
CA GLN A 116 -17.78 9.26 -9.45
C GLN A 116 -16.83 10.18 -8.67
N MET A 117 -16.27 9.71 -7.54
CA MET A 117 -15.27 10.47 -6.77
C MET A 117 -13.94 10.65 -7.53
N GLY A 118 -13.66 9.80 -8.52
CA GLY A 118 -12.45 9.86 -9.34
C GLY A 118 -11.24 9.13 -8.73
N VAL A 119 -10.27 8.82 -9.59
CA VAL A 119 -9.12 7.93 -9.30
C VAL A 119 -8.14 8.48 -8.25
N HIS A 120 -8.19 9.79 -7.98
CA HIS A 120 -7.39 10.45 -6.94
C HIS A 120 -7.95 10.20 -5.53
N ILE A 121 -9.20 9.73 -5.42
CA ILE A 121 -9.84 9.35 -4.15
C ILE A 121 -10.00 7.82 -4.09
N SER A 122 -10.53 7.22 -5.14
CA SER A 122 -10.81 5.77 -5.17
C SER A 122 -10.45 5.13 -6.52
N LYS A 123 -9.59 4.12 -6.47
CA LYS A 123 -9.16 3.29 -7.60
C LYS A 123 -9.98 1.99 -7.59
N VAL A 124 -11.07 1.94 -8.37
CA VAL A 124 -12.02 0.81 -8.35
C VAL A 124 -11.59 -0.33 -9.29
N ARG A 125 -11.65 -1.59 -8.83
CA ARG A 125 -11.43 -2.82 -9.59
C ARG A 125 -12.45 -3.92 -9.24
N SER A 126 -12.84 -4.72 -10.22
CA SER A 126 -13.66 -5.92 -10.01
C SER A 126 -12.80 -7.07 -9.53
N LEU A 127 -13.25 -7.81 -8.51
CA LEU A 127 -12.57 -9.03 -8.06
C LEU A 127 -12.53 -10.09 -9.16
N GLU A 128 -13.60 -10.19 -9.96
CA GLU A 128 -13.78 -11.29 -10.93
C GLU A 128 -13.52 -10.88 -12.38
N LEU A 129 -13.77 -9.62 -12.74
CA LEU A 129 -13.65 -9.16 -14.13
C LEU A 129 -12.25 -8.61 -14.45
N ASP A 130 -11.56 -8.01 -13.48
CA ASP A 130 -10.26 -7.35 -13.68
C ASP A 130 -9.08 -8.26 -13.30
N THR A 131 -9.14 -9.54 -13.69
CA THR A 131 -8.20 -10.60 -13.25
C THR A 131 -6.72 -10.29 -13.48
N LYS A 132 -6.39 -9.44 -14.47
CA LYS A 132 -5.00 -9.05 -14.78
C LYS A 132 -4.45 -7.96 -13.86
N GLU A 133 -5.31 -7.21 -13.17
CA GLU A 133 -4.92 -6.14 -12.25
C GLU A 133 -4.54 -6.69 -10.87
N TRP A 134 -4.94 -7.93 -10.56
CA TRP A 134 -4.73 -8.56 -9.26
C TRP A 134 -3.36 -9.24 -9.15
N SER A 135 -2.34 -8.45 -8.79
CA SER A 135 -1.03 -8.97 -8.41
C SER A 135 -1.07 -9.70 -7.07
N VAL A 136 -0.10 -10.59 -6.81
CA VAL A 136 0.01 -11.28 -5.51
C VAL A 136 0.18 -10.30 -4.33
N PRO A 137 1.03 -9.25 -4.41
CA PRO A 137 1.12 -8.23 -3.37
C PRO A 137 -0.22 -7.51 -3.13
N LEU A 138 -0.96 -7.17 -4.19
CA LEU A 138 -2.26 -6.51 -4.06
C LEU A 138 -3.32 -7.41 -3.40
N ILE A 139 -3.34 -8.70 -3.74
CA ILE A 139 -4.22 -9.67 -3.08
C ILE A 139 -3.89 -9.75 -1.59
N ARG A 140 -2.59 -9.81 -1.23
CA ARG A 140 -2.15 -9.84 0.18
C ARG A 140 -2.55 -8.57 0.92
N LEU A 141 -2.40 -7.41 0.29
CA LEU A 141 -2.85 -6.12 0.86
C LEU A 141 -4.34 -6.16 1.22
N MET A 142 -5.18 -6.51 0.25
CA MET A 142 -6.63 -6.59 0.47
C MET A 142 -7.02 -7.67 1.50
N ALA A 143 -6.23 -8.74 1.60
CA ALA A 143 -6.44 -9.82 2.56
C ALA A 143 -5.85 -9.54 3.97
N THR A 144 -5.07 -8.47 4.13
CA THR A 144 -4.46 -8.08 5.41
C THR A 144 -5.31 -7.05 6.14
N LEU A 145 -5.89 -6.08 5.42
CA LEU A 145 -6.68 -5.01 6.04
C LEU A 145 -8.13 -5.44 6.32
N GLY A 146 -8.90 -5.71 5.26
CA GLY A 146 -10.32 -6.03 5.35
C GLY A 146 -11.22 -4.86 5.76
N ASN A 147 -12.51 -4.99 5.45
CA ASN A 147 -13.51 -3.96 5.71
C ASN A 147 -13.74 -3.69 7.20
N SER A 148 -13.51 -4.67 8.08
CA SER A 148 -13.63 -4.46 9.52
C SER A 148 -12.64 -3.40 9.99
N ALA A 149 -11.34 -3.64 9.80
CA ALA A 149 -10.28 -2.70 10.19
C ALA A 149 -10.40 -1.37 9.43
N LEU A 150 -10.79 -1.42 8.16
CA LEU A 150 -11.05 -0.21 7.38
C LEU A 150 -12.15 0.64 8.01
N ASN A 151 -13.26 0.04 8.44
CA ASN A 151 -14.36 0.78 9.05
C ASN A 151 -14.02 1.24 10.47
N ASP A 152 -13.17 0.52 11.21
CA ASP A 152 -12.63 0.99 12.49
C ASP A 152 -11.85 2.30 12.33
N ILE A 153 -11.23 2.53 11.16
CA ILE A 153 -10.56 3.79 10.80
C ILE A 153 -11.59 4.81 10.30
N TRP A 154 -12.29 4.47 9.22
CA TRP A 154 -13.12 5.43 8.48
C TRP A 154 -14.43 5.81 9.15
N LEU A 155 -14.84 5.09 10.20
CA LEU A 155 -16.05 5.37 10.98
C LEU A 155 -15.71 5.58 12.48
N ALA A 156 -14.45 5.82 12.83
CA ALA A 156 -13.94 5.84 14.21
C ALA A 156 -14.67 6.81 15.17
N SER A 157 -15.19 7.93 14.67
CA SER A 157 -15.93 8.91 15.50
C SER A 157 -17.37 8.49 15.80
N LEU A 158 -17.89 7.48 15.12
CA LEU A 158 -19.27 7.05 15.22
C LEU A 158 -19.40 5.98 16.31
N LYS A 159 -20.23 6.25 17.32
CA LYS A 159 -20.45 5.32 18.45
C LYS A 159 -21.16 4.02 18.04
N GLU A 160 -21.93 4.06 16.96
CA GLU A 160 -22.57 2.91 16.34
C GLU A 160 -22.26 2.95 14.84
N SER A 161 -21.98 1.79 14.23
CA SER A 161 -21.67 1.70 12.80
C SER A 161 -22.94 1.98 11.96
N PRO A 162 -23.05 3.13 11.28
CA PRO A 162 -24.27 3.54 10.61
C PRO A 162 -24.22 3.14 9.14
N LEU A 163 -23.87 1.87 8.87
CA LEU A 163 -23.95 1.35 7.52
C LEU A 163 -25.37 1.62 7.01
N LEU A 164 -25.47 2.18 5.80
CA LEU A 164 -26.74 2.64 5.25
C LEU A 164 -27.82 1.53 5.12
N GLY A 165 -27.39 0.27 5.14
CA GLY A 165 -28.21 -0.89 4.84
C GLY A 165 -28.25 -1.18 3.33
N ALA A 166 -28.46 -2.46 3.00
CA ALA A 166 -28.40 -2.94 1.61
C ALA A 166 -29.49 -2.32 0.70
N SER A 167 -30.60 -1.86 1.28
CA SER A 167 -31.74 -1.24 0.58
C SER A 167 -31.59 0.27 0.33
N ALA A 168 -30.47 0.88 0.73
CA ALA A 168 -30.25 2.31 0.55
C ALA A 168 -30.34 2.75 -0.92
N THR A 169 -31.01 3.88 -1.15
CA THR A 169 -31.18 4.50 -2.46
C THR A 169 -29.86 5.04 -3.00
N SER A 170 -29.78 5.30 -4.31
CA SER A 170 -28.57 5.87 -4.93
C SER A 170 -28.15 7.20 -4.30
N SER A 171 -29.11 8.08 -3.99
CA SER A 171 -28.81 9.37 -3.34
C SER A 171 -28.30 9.22 -1.92
N GLN A 172 -28.84 8.26 -1.14
CA GLN A 172 -28.32 7.96 0.20
C GLN A 172 -26.90 7.41 0.15
N ARG A 173 -26.61 6.50 -0.81
CA ARG A 173 -25.26 5.94 -1.04
C ARG A 173 -24.27 7.05 -1.38
N GLU A 174 -24.63 7.89 -2.34
CA GLU A 174 -23.81 9.03 -2.75
C GLU A 174 -23.49 9.95 -1.57
N ALA A 175 -24.51 10.40 -0.84
CA ALA A 175 -24.31 11.27 0.32
C ALA A 175 -23.42 10.64 1.40
N HIS A 176 -23.61 9.36 1.73
CA HIS A 176 -22.79 8.71 2.75
C HIS A 176 -21.33 8.51 2.31
N ILE A 177 -21.10 8.01 1.09
CA ILE A 177 -19.77 7.67 0.59
C ILE A 177 -18.92 8.94 0.40
N LEU A 178 -19.52 10.03 -0.08
CA LEU A 178 -18.83 11.32 -0.18
C LEU A 178 -18.42 11.85 1.20
N ARG A 179 -19.32 11.85 2.19
CA ARG A 179 -18.97 12.25 3.56
C ARG A 179 -17.91 11.35 4.19
N LYS A 180 -17.94 10.05 3.88
CA LYS A 180 -16.99 9.05 4.39
C LYS A 180 -15.58 9.29 3.85
N TYR A 181 -15.40 9.36 2.52
CA TYR A 181 -14.06 9.32 1.92
C TYR A 181 -13.54 10.67 1.42
N ASP A 182 -14.39 11.50 0.83
CA ASP A 182 -14.00 12.83 0.35
C ASP A 182 -13.98 13.84 1.50
N GLY A 183 -15.10 13.91 2.23
CA GLY A 183 -15.28 14.77 3.40
C GLY A 183 -14.57 14.28 4.66
N ARG A 184 -14.31 12.97 4.77
CA ARG A 184 -13.61 12.34 5.91
C ARG A 184 -14.26 12.65 7.27
N GLU A 185 -15.57 12.86 7.26
CA GLU A 185 -16.32 13.43 8.39
C GLU A 185 -16.38 12.51 9.60
N PHE A 186 -16.12 11.22 9.41
CA PHE A 186 -16.29 10.21 10.44
C PHE A 186 -14.97 9.73 11.06
N LEU A 187 -13.83 10.28 10.65
CA LEU A 187 -12.54 9.99 11.27
C LEU A 187 -12.50 10.52 12.72
N SER A 188 -11.75 9.82 13.59
CA SER A 188 -11.49 10.31 14.94
C SER A 188 -10.35 11.31 14.93
N ASN A 189 -10.58 12.50 15.50
CA ASN A 189 -9.51 13.49 15.66
C ASN A 189 -8.64 13.22 16.88
N ASP A 190 -9.17 12.54 17.90
CA ASP A 190 -8.48 12.32 19.17
C ASP A 190 -7.30 11.34 19.05
N ALA A 191 -7.35 10.46 18.04
CA ALA A 191 -6.33 9.44 17.76
C ALA A 191 -5.70 9.59 16.37
N ALA A 192 -5.69 10.81 15.82
CA ALA A 192 -5.13 11.07 14.49
C ALA A 192 -3.63 10.71 14.44
N PRO A 193 -3.19 9.82 13.52
CA PRO A 193 -1.78 9.49 13.38
C PRO A 193 -0.93 10.73 13.11
N GLN A 194 0.20 10.83 13.82
CA GLN A 194 1.18 11.90 13.59
C GLN A 194 2.17 11.48 12.49
N PRO A 195 2.86 12.41 11.82
CA PRO A 195 3.72 12.09 10.67
C PRO A 195 4.72 10.92 10.85
N PRO A 196 5.36 10.72 12.02
CA PRO A 196 6.23 9.56 12.22
C PRO A 196 5.50 8.21 12.14
N ALA A 197 4.19 8.17 12.39
CA ALA A 197 3.39 6.95 12.37
C ALA A 197 3.39 6.27 10.99
N MET A 198 3.35 7.05 9.90
CA MET A 198 3.42 6.50 8.54
C MET A 198 4.76 5.80 8.26
N HIS A 199 5.86 6.36 8.77
CA HIS A 199 7.20 5.80 8.63
C HIS A 199 7.37 4.53 9.46
N VAL A 200 6.83 4.53 10.70
CA VAL A 200 6.75 3.35 11.55
C VAL A 200 5.93 2.26 10.86
N ALA A 201 4.78 2.61 10.29
CA ALA A 201 3.92 1.67 9.60
C ALA A 201 4.63 1.01 8.41
N ALA A 202 5.33 1.82 7.60
CA ALA A 202 6.17 1.33 6.52
C ALA A 202 7.31 0.41 6.99
N LEU A 203 7.93 0.72 8.13
CA LEU A 203 9.04 -0.06 8.71
C LEU A 203 8.58 -1.44 9.21
N PHE A 204 7.39 -1.53 9.80
CA PHE A 204 6.88 -2.74 10.45
C PHE A 204 5.81 -3.49 9.66
N ASP A 205 5.56 -3.08 8.41
CA ASP A 205 4.49 -3.58 7.54
C ASP A 205 3.08 -3.48 8.16
N ASP A 206 2.84 -2.44 8.97
CA ASP A 206 1.55 -2.20 9.64
C ASP A 206 0.57 -1.49 8.69
N VAL A 207 -0.14 -2.29 7.89
CA VAL A 207 -1.09 -1.80 6.89
C VAL A 207 -2.24 -1.00 7.52
N ALA A 208 -2.68 -1.34 8.73
CA ALA A 208 -3.79 -0.65 9.39
C ALA A 208 -3.38 0.76 9.80
N LEU A 209 -2.19 0.91 10.42
CA LEU A 209 -1.65 2.22 10.77
C LEU A 209 -1.33 3.05 9.52
N LEU A 210 -0.84 2.41 8.46
CA LEU A 210 -0.57 3.08 7.19
C LEU A 210 -1.88 3.57 6.53
N ALA A 211 -2.91 2.73 6.49
CA ALA A 211 -4.24 3.09 5.98
C ALA A 211 -4.86 4.24 6.79
N ALA A 212 -4.72 4.23 8.12
CA ALA A 212 -5.15 5.33 8.98
C ALA A 212 -4.38 6.63 8.65
N SER A 213 -3.06 6.54 8.48
CA SER A 213 -2.23 7.69 8.11
C SER A 213 -2.67 8.32 6.78
N LEU A 214 -2.95 7.48 5.77
CA LEU A 214 -3.49 7.91 4.46
C LEU A 214 -4.91 8.50 4.58
N ALA A 215 -5.77 7.91 5.42
CA ALA A 215 -7.09 8.44 5.73
C ALA A 215 -7.02 9.82 6.40
N HIS A 216 -5.96 10.12 7.15
CA HIS A 216 -5.71 11.45 7.73
C HIS A 216 -4.91 12.40 6.81
N ARG A 217 -4.67 12.04 5.54
CA ARG A 217 -3.94 12.84 4.54
C ARG A 217 -2.50 13.18 4.96
N LEU A 218 -1.85 12.27 5.67
CA LEU A 218 -0.40 12.39 5.86
C LEU A 218 0.29 12.30 4.50
N ASP A 219 1.27 13.16 4.29
CA ASP A 219 2.01 13.25 3.05
C ASP A 219 2.95 12.05 2.89
N VAL A 220 2.74 11.29 1.82
CA VAL A 220 3.51 10.08 1.46
C VAL A 220 4.94 10.40 1.01
N ASP A 221 5.20 11.65 0.62
CA ASP A 221 6.52 12.14 0.23
C ASP A 221 7.25 12.82 1.39
N MET A 222 6.63 12.87 2.58
CA MET A 222 7.28 13.45 3.76
C MET A 222 8.52 12.63 4.14
N ALA A 223 9.62 13.34 4.37
CA ALA A 223 10.86 12.72 4.82
C ALA A 223 10.79 12.36 6.31
N ALA A 224 11.35 11.19 6.66
CA ALA A 224 11.41 10.73 8.04
C ALA A 224 12.22 11.69 8.92
N PRO A 225 11.76 11.97 10.15
CA PRO A 225 12.45 12.88 11.05
C PRO A 225 13.81 12.29 11.48
N SER A 226 14.79 13.17 11.61
CA SER A 226 16.16 12.84 12.02
C SER A 226 16.30 12.57 13.53
N GLU A 227 15.31 12.94 14.31
CA GLU A 227 15.29 12.77 15.76
C GLU A 227 14.10 11.89 16.19
N ALA A 228 14.30 11.11 17.25
CA ALA A 228 13.22 10.37 17.88
C ALA A 228 12.26 11.36 18.57
N SER A 229 10.96 11.17 18.38
CA SER A 229 9.97 11.99 19.08
C SER A 229 9.84 11.53 20.53
N SER A 230 10.34 12.31 21.49
CA SER A 230 10.18 12.06 22.93
C SER A 230 8.75 12.33 23.45
N ASP A 231 7.94 13.05 22.68
CA ASP A 231 6.70 13.67 23.15
C ASP A 231 5.46 12.75 23.10
N ILE A 232 5.61 11.49 22.65
CA ILE A 232 4.48 10.56 22.58
C ILE A 232 4.94 9.21 23.13
N SER A 233 4.38 8.80 24.26
CA SER A 233 4.71 7.55 24.97
C SER A 233 4.46 6.27 24.15
N GLU A 234 3.83 6.39 22.98
CA GLU A 234 3.52 5.29 22.05
C GLU A 234 4.25 5.41 20.70
N CYS A 235 5.14 6.40 20.51
CA CYS A 235 5.88 6.55 19.26
C CYS A 235 6.91 5.43 19.13
N ARG A 236 6.63 4.43 18.29
CA ARG A 236 7.59 3.36 17.92
C ARG A 236 8.75 3.85 17.05
N TRP A 237 8.87 5.17 16.83
CA TRP A 237 9.99 5.77 16.12
C TRP A 237 11.19 5.91 17.06
N THR A 238 12.04 4.89 17.10
CA THR A 238 13.20 4.84 18.00
C THR A 238 14.37 5.68 17.50
N ALA A 239 15.36 5.93 18.35
CA ALA A 239 16.60 6.61 17.96
C ALA A 239 17.34 5.86 16.84
N GLU A 240 17.33 4.52 16.86
CA GLU A 240 17.91 3.68 15.81
C GLU A 240 17.15 3.80 14.49
N ALA A 241 15.81 3.90 14.54
CA ALA A 241 14.99 4.13 13.37
C ALA A 241 15.29 5.51 12.76
N ALA A 242 15.34 6.55 13.60
CA ALA A 242 15.70 7.91 13.21
C ALA A 242 17.09 7.96 12.56
N SER A 243 18.12 7.35 13.16
CA SER A 243 19.47 7.35 12.59
C SER A 243 19.59 6.58 11.28
N SER A 244 18.84 5.48 11.13
CA SER A 244 18.96 4.59 9.97
C SER A 244 18.11 5.02 8.77
N HIS A 245 17.06 5.81 9.01
CA HIS A 245 16.07 6.16 8.00
C HIS A 245 15.84 7.67 7.85
N ALA A 246 16.61 8.53 8.53
CA ALA A 246 16.54 9.98 8.37
C ALA A 246 16.52 10.39 6.89
N GLY A 247 15.59 11.27 6.52
CA GLY A 247 15.48 11.78 5.15
C GLY A 247 14.79 10.83 4.16
N ARG A 248 14.48 9.58 4.55
CA ARG A 248 13.76 8.62 3.68
C ARG A 248 12.26 8.84 3.76
N THR A 249 11.56 8.70 2.64
CA THR A 249 10.09 8.68 2.62
C THR A 249 9.58 7.32 3.11
N PRO A 250 8.30 7.21 3.50
CA PRO A 250 7.66 5.93 3.79
C PRO A 250 7.87 4.87 2.70
N LEU A 251 7.84 5.28 1.42
CA LEU A 251 8.07 4.38 0.28
C LEU A 251 9.49 3.80 0.29
N HIS A 252 10.50 4.65 0.52
CA HIS A 252 11.90 4.21 0.64
C HIS A 252 12.09 3.25 1.83
N ILE A 253 11.43 3.52 2.96
CA ILE A 253 11.50 2.66 4.15
C ILE A 253 10.85 1.31 3.86
N ALA A 254 9.62 1.27 3.34
CA ALA A 254 8.92 0.03 3.03
C ALA A 254 9.72 -0.86 2.05
N ALA A 255 10.31 -0.25 1.02
CA ALA A 255 11.15 -0.95 0.06
C ALA A 255 12.44 -1.51 0.69
N ALA A 256 13.11 -0.73 1.55
CA ALA A 256 14.35 -1.15 2.23
C ALA A 256 14.10 -2.26 3.28
N SER A 257 12.95 -2.21 3.97
CA SER A 257 12.58 -3.17 5.01
C SER A 257 11.92 -4.45 4.48
N GLY A 258 11.59 -4.50 3.18
CA GLY A 258 10.89 -5.65 2.59
C GLY A 258 9.41 -5.73 2.99
N SER A 259 8.82 -4.60 3.42
CA SER A 259 7.41 -4.47 3.79
C SER A 259 6.53 -4.46 2.54
N GLU A 260 6.37 -5.63 1.90
CA GLU A 260 5.69 -5.77 0.60
C GLU A 260 4.28 -5.19 0.60
N THR A 261 3.54 -5.35 1.70
CA THR A 261 2.13 -4.97 1.80
C THR A 261 1.95 -3.45 1.92
N SER A 262 2.79 -2.83 2.74
CA SER A 262 2.86 -1.38 2.91
C SER A 262 3.38 -0.70 1.65
N LEU A 263 4.38 -1.30 0.99
CA LEU A 263 4.89 -0.82 -0.29
C LEU A 263 3.77 -0.79 -1.34
N GLU A 264 3.01 -1.88 -1.47
CA GLU A 264 1.88 -1.95 -2.41
C GLU A 264 0.83 -0.86 -2.08
N LEU A 265 0.46 -0.69 -0.81
CA LEU A 265 -0.53 0.33 -0.43
C LEU A 265 -0.07 1.75 -0.74
N LEU A 266 1.22 2.05 -0.49
CA LEU A 266 1.82 3.35 -0.82
C LEU A 266 1.79 3.57 -2.33
N LEU A 267 2.19 2.59 -3.14
CA LEU A 267 2.16 2.69 -4.62
C LEU A 267 0.74 2.92 -5.15
N GLN A 268 -0.28 2.36 -4.50
CA GLN A 268 -1.68 2.63 -4.88
C GLN A 268 -2.14 4.04 -4.49
N ASN A 269 -1.40 4.80 -3.69
CA ASN A 269 -1.72 6.16 -3.25
C ASN A 269 -0.74 7.25 -3.72
N LEU A 270 0.21 6.89 -4.59
CA LEU A 270 0.93 7.83 -5.44
C LEU A 270 0.08 8.28 -6.64
#